data_AF-A0A4U7KNR9-F1
#
_entry.id   AF-A0A4U7KNR9-F1
#
_cell.length_a   1.000
_cell.length_b   1.000
_cell.length_c   1.000
_cell.angle_alpha   90.00
_cell.angle_beta   90.00
_cell.angle_gamma   90.00
#
_symmetry.space_group_name_H-M   'P 1'
#
loop_
_entity.id
_entity.type
_entity.pdbx_description
1 polymer ?
#
loop_
_entity_poly.entity_id
_entity_poly.type
_entity_poly.pdbx_seq_one_letter_code
_entity_poly.pdbx_strand_id
1 'polypeptide(L)'
;MSSYDDADEERERLAALWKPQHAGVAAGGLKAHRHIYIDWPKASIKKTLAIGASAPDASPPIYDRPRVQDEEENAASCVLVTKSSPIQATVHIVKEPKAQSATTDSSKTKQKPILVSAKTGSVGSISLTIPTYHGARPLNIRAKSYSGNITIYLPTSFSGLLTWTSETGTLKVSKTMQHRFKSLDNPPHKHRGTAKIAPSTASGLRGDVCTISNHHGSITIREYDDGSSAIASGERGDIDKSCVVQ
;
A
#
# COMPACT_ATOMS: atom_id res chain seq x y z
N MET A 1 50.56 -21.37 -7.90
CA MET A 1 49.41 -21.50 -6.99
C MET A 1 48.58 -20.22 -7.11
N SER A 2 47.62 -20.14 -8.04
CA SER A 2 46.60 -19.05 -8.09
C SER A 2 45.57 -19.24 -9.23
N SER A 3 45.19 -20.47 -9.58
CA SER A 3 44.25 -20.72 -10.69
C SER A 3 42.90 -21.29 -10.25
N TYR A 4 42.67 -21.40 -8.94
CA TYR A 4 41.43 -21.95 -8.37
C TYR A 4 40.47 -20.87 -7.89
N ASP A 5 40.95 -19.64 -7.60
CA ASP A 5 40.09 -18.54 -7.14
C ASP A 5 39.27 -17.91 -8.29
N ASP A 6 39.83 -17.80 -9.50
CA ASP A 6 39.12 -17.18 -10.65
C ASP A 6 37.89 -18.00 -11.09
N ALA A 7 37.98 -19.34 -11.00
CA ALA A 7 36.89 -20.22 -11.40
C ALA A 7 35.71 -20.17 -10.40
N ASP A 8 36.00 -19.97 -9.11
CA ASP A 8 34.96 -19.84 -8.09
C ASP A 8 34.33 -18.44 -8.10
N GLU A 9 35.10 -17.36 -8.34
CA GLU A 9 34.56 -16.02 -8.55
C GLU A 9 33.67 -15.94 -9.80
N GLU A 10 34.09 -16.52 -10.92
CA GLU A 10 33.30 -16.53 -12.16
C GLU A 10 32.02 -17.36 -11.99
N ARG A 11 32.07 -18.46 -11.23
CA ARG A 11 30.91 -19.28 -10.89
C ARG A 11 29.96 -18.56 -9.93
N GLU A 12 30.46 -17.78 -8.97
CA GLU A 12 29.64 -16.91 -8.12
C GLU A 12 28.98 -15.78 -8.93
N ARG A 13 29.72 -15.19 -9.87
CA ARG A 13 29.22 -14.13 -10.77
C ARG A 13 28.11 -14.64 -11.69
N LEU A 14 28.28 -15.84 -12.24
CA LEU A 14 27.27 -16.52 -13.06
C LEU A 14 26.07 -16.99 -12.22
N ALA A 15 26.29 -17.45 -10.99
CA ALA A 15 25.21 -17.79 -10.06
C ALA A 15 24.41 -16.54 -9.60
N ALA A 16 25.04 -15.36 -9.52
CA ALA A 16 24.38 -14.10 -9.22
C ALA A 16 23.54 -13.59 -10.41
N LEU A 17 23.97 -13.83 -11.65
CA LEU A 17 23.22 -13.52 -12.87
C LEU A 17 21.98 -14.41 -13.06
N TRP A 18 22.01 -15.65 -12.54
CA TRP A 18 20.96 -16.66 -12.75
C TRP A 18 19.98 -16.85 -11.58
N LYS A 19 20.07 -16.09 -10.48
CA LYS A 19 19.09 -16.14 -9.37
C LYS A 19 17.99 -15.08 -9.56
N PRO A 20 16.82 -15.38 -10.16
CA PRO A 20 15.78 -14.38 -10.41
C PRO A 20 14.86 -14.21 -9.18
N GLN A 21 15.18 -14.80 -8.03
CA GLN A 21 14.20 -15.06 -6.97
C GLN A 21 14.31 -14.21 -5.69
N HIS A 22 15.29 -13.31 -5.53
CA HIS A 22 15.45 -12.62 -4.23
C HIS A 22 15.53 -11.10 -4.25
N ALA A 23 15.55 -10.44 -5.40
CA ALA A 23 15.51 -8.98 -5.48
C ALA A 23 14.45 -8.53 -6.50
N GLY A 24 13.28 -8.10 -6.00
CA GLY A 24 12.35 -7.32 -6.80
C GLY A 24 11.24 -8.08 -7.55
N VAL A 25 10.97 -9.36 -7.23
CA VAL A 25 9.79 -10.06 -7.74
C VAL A 25 8.74 -10.11 -6.63
N ALA A 26 7.61 -9.43 -6.82
CA ALA A 26 6.47 -9.54 -5.93
C ALA A 26 5.75 -10.89 -6.13
N ALA A 27 4.87 -11.26 -5.18
CA ALA A 27 4.00 -12.42 -5.33
C ALA A 27 3.33 -12.42 -6.71
N GLY A 28 3.49 -13.51 -7.48
CA GLY A 28 2.94 -13.64 -8.83
C GLY A 28 3.88 -13.26 -9.99
N GLY A 29 5.19 -13.06 -9.78
CA GLY A 29 6.14 -12.83 -10.88
C GLY A 29 6.22 -11.38 -11.37
N LEU A 30 5.59 -10.44 -10.68
CA LEU A 30 5.57 -9.03 -11.05
C LEU A 30 6.92 -8.38 -10.78
N LYS A 31 7.47 -7.70 -11.79
CA LYS A 31 8.66 -6.86 -11.65
C LYS A 31 8.33 -5.65 -10.78
N ALA A 32 9.02 -5.54 -9.67
CA ALA A 32 8.87 -4.41 -8.77
C ALA A 32 9.76 -3.25 -9.20
N HIS A 33 9.28 -2.05 -8.92
CA HIS A 33 9.97 -0.80 -9.20
C HIS A 33 9.95 0.08 -7.96
N ARG A 34 10.98 0.90 -7.77
CA ARG A 34 11.03 1.75 -6.57
C ARG A 34 9.94 2.80 -6.58
N HIS A 35 9.77 3.48 -7.70
CA HIS A 35 8.78 4.55 -7.86
C HIS A 35 7.92 4.31 -9.11
N ILE A 36 6.60 4.35 -8.93
CA ILE A 36 5.60 4.25 -9.99
C ILE A 36 4.69 5.47 -9.87
N TYR A 37 4.58 6.25 -10.94
CA TYR A 37 3.64 7.36 -11.06
C TYR A 37 2.80 7.14 -12.33
N ILE A 38 1.48 7.22 -12.19
CA ILE A 38 0.52 7.11 -13.29
C ILE A 38 -0.44 8.29 -13.19
N ASP A 39 -0.46 9.15 -14.20
CA ASP A 39 -1.34 10.31 -14.28
C ASP A 39 -2.18 10.26 -15.56
N TRP A 40 -3.33 9.58 -15.45
CA TRP A 40 -4.23 9.34 -16.55
C TRP A 40 -5.54 10.10 -16.33
N PRO A 41 -5.58 11.41 -16.65
CA PRO A 41 -6.71 12.25 -16.27
C PRO A 41 -8.04 11.76 -16.86
N LYS A 42 -8.01 11.17 -18.05
CA LYS A 42 -9.19 10.75 -18.82
C LYS A 42 -9.36 9.23 -18.96
N ALA A 43 -8.55 8.43 -18.27
CA ALA A 43 -8.62 6.97 -18.39
C ALA A 43 -8.70 6.30 -17.01
N SER A 44 -9.39 5.17 -16.98
CA SER A 44 -9.49 4.36 -15.76
C SER A 44 -8.17 3.62 -15.52
N ILE A 45 -7.77 3.52 -14.26
CA ILE A 45 -6.59 2.73 -13.88
C ILE A 45 -7.10 1.40 -13.33
N LYS A 46 -6.85 0.30 -14.05
CA LYS A 46 -7.11 -1.08 -13.61
C LYS A 46 -5.83 -1.88 -13.68
N LYS A 47 -5.07 -1.95 -12.59
CA LYS A 47 -3.69 -2.46 -12.60
C LYS A 47 -3.33 -3.23 -11.34
N THR A 48 -2.52 -4.27 -11.51
CA THR A 48 -1.75 -4.90 -10.44
C THR A 48 -0.30 -4.44 -10.57
N LEU A 49 0.23 -3.80 -9.53
CA LEU A 49 1.54 -3.16 -9.53
C LEU A 49 2.39 -3.73 -8.39
N ALA A 50 3.70 -3.67 -8.54
CA ALA A 50 4.64 -4.08 -7.52
C ALA A 50 5.65 -2.95 -7.25
N ILE A 51 5.81 -2.59 -5.98
CA ILE A 51 6.81 -1.61 -5.54
C ILE A 51 7.69 -2.18 -4.43
N GLY A 52 8.87 -1.59 -4.22
CA GLY A 52 9.72 -1.96 -3.09
C GLY A 52 10.95 -1.07 -3.00
N ALA A 53 11.41 -0.78 -1.77
CA ALA A 53 12.59 0.08 -1.57
C ALA A 53 13.88 -0.54 -2.11
N SER A 54 13.97 -1.88 -2.08
CA SER A 54 15.08 -2.64 -2.67
C SER A 54 15.00 -2.78 -4.19
N ALA A 55 13.88 -2.40 -4.81
CA ALA A 55 13.76 -2.43 -6.25
C ALA A 55 14.62 -1.33 -6.89
N PRO A 56 15.11 -1.54 -8.12
CA PRO A 56 15.84 -0.51 -8.85
C PRO A 56 14.91 0.62 -9.28
N ASP A 57 15.51 1.80 -9.45
CA ASP A 57 14.87 2.92 -10.13
C ASP A 57 14.74 2.61 -11.63
N ALA A 58 13.57 2.89 -12.20
CA ALA A 58 13.35 2.72 -13.63
C ALA A 58 13.89 3.94 -14.37
N SER A 59 14.88 3.72 -15.25
CA SER A 59 15.36 4.73 -16.19
C SER A 59 15.35 4.14 -17.60
N PRO A 60 14.44 4.58 -18.50
CA PRO A 60 13.39 5.59 -18.28
C PRO A 60 12.26 5.11 -17.35
N PRO A 61 11.41 6.02 -16.83
CA PRO A 61 10.19 5.66 -16.09
C PRO A 61 9.28 4.74 -16.91
N ILE A 62 8.60 3.81 -16.24
CA ILE A 62 7.74 2.79 -16.89
C ILE A 62 6.47 3.43 -17.49
N TYR A 63 5.95 4.41 -16.77
CA TYR A 63 4.75 5.16 -17.12
C TYR A 63 5.14 6.63 -17.14
N ASP A 64 4.66 7.39 -16.17
CA ASP A 64 4.96 8.81 -16.04
C ASP A 64 6.15 9.02 -15.08
N ARG A 65 6.83 10.16 -15.22
CA ARG A 65 7.96 10.52 -14.34
C ARG A 65 7.45 10.75 -12.90
N PRO A 66 7.99 10.06 -11.89
CA PRO A 66 7.67 10.35 -10.50
C PRO A 66 8.04 11.78 -10.12
N ARG A 67 7.27 12.36 -9.21
CA ARG A 67 7.54 13.70 -8.70
C ARG A 67 8.77 13.64 -7.81
N VAL A 68 9.64 14.66 -7.90
CA VAL A 68 10.88 14.78 -7.11
C VAL A 68 10.60 14.62 -5.61
N GLN A 69 9.53 15.26 -5.12
CA GLN A 69 9.11 15.14 -3.72
C GLN A 69 8.79 13.70 -3.30
N ASP A 70 8.14 12.92 -4.18
CA ASP A 70 7.80 11.53 -3.87
C ASP A 70 9.06 10.64 -3.85
N GLU A 71 10.05 10.92 -4.69
CA GLU A 71 11.36 10.26 -4.73
C GLU A 71 12.22 10.62 -3.50
N GLU A 72 12.15 11.87 -3.05
CA GLU A 72 12.93 12.37 -1.92
C GLU A 72 12.36 11.95 -0.55
N GLU A 73 11.04 11.99 -0.38
CA GLU A 73 10.40 11.75 0.92
C GLU A 73 10.18 10.26 1.21
N ASN A 74 10.12 9.41 0.19
CA ASN A 74 9.71 8.01 0.33
C ASN A 74 10.81 7.04 -0.09
N ALA A 75 10.85 5.86 0.54
CA ALA A 75 11.77 4.80 0.13
C ALA A 75 11.29 4.08 -1.14
N ALA A 76 9.96 4.05 -1.34
CA ALA A 76 9.31 3.61 -2.56
C ALA A 76 7.93 4.27 -2.63
N SER A 77 7.41 4.49 -3.83
CA SER A 77 6.10 5.11 -4.01
C SER A 77 5.31 4.51 -5.17
N CYS A 78 4.00 4.35 -4.98
CA CYS A 78 3.03 4.08 -6.04
C CYS A 78 1.97 5.17 -6.00
N VAL A 79 1.93 6.04 -7.00
CA VAL A 79 1.02 7.18 -7.05
C VAL A 79 0.15 7.08 -8.29
N LEU A 80 -1.17 7.02 -8.09
CA LEU A 80 -2.17 6.84 -9.12
C LEU A 80 -3.10 8.05 -9.14
N VAL A 81 -3.18 8.73 -10.28
CA VAL A 81 -3.96 9.96 -10.43
C VAL A 81 -4.87 9.86 -11.65
N THR A 82 -6.13 10.21 -11.45
CA THR A 82 -7.10 10.43 -12.53
C THR A 82 -7.87 11.73 -12.26
N LYS A 83 -8.49 12.32 -13.29
CA LYS A 83 -9.38 13.47 -13.11
C LYS A 83 -10.81 13.01 -12.90
N SER A 84 -11.32 12.16 -13.79
CA SER A 84 -12.75 11.81 -13.85
C SER A 84 -13.00 10.32 -14.07
N SER A 85 -12.05 9.45 -13.68
CA SER A 85 -12.12 8.01 -13.95
C SER A 85 -11.84 7.18 -12.70
N PRO A 86 -12.45 5.99 -12.59
CA PRO A 86 -12.23 5.12 -11.44
C PRO A 86 -10.79 4.56 -11.41
N ILE A 87 -10.32 4.29 -10.19
CA ILE A 87 -9.05 3.61 -9.91
C ILE A 87 -9.37 2.29 -9.22
N GLN A 88 -8.92 1.18 -9.78
CA GLN A 88 -8.96 -0.16 -9.20
C GLN A 88 -7.54 -0.74 -9.27
N ALA A 89 -6.83 -0.71 -8.15
CA ALA A 89 -5.43 -1.08 -8.11
C ALA A 89 -5.12 -2.05 -6.98
N THR A 90 -4.34 -3.07 -7.32
CA THR A 90 -3.71 -3.98 -6.33
C THR A 90 -2.23 -3.69 -6.31
N VAL A 91 -1.71 -3.29 -5.15
CA VAL A 91 -0.30 -2.90 -4.98
C VAL A 91 0.38 -3.92 -4.07
N HIS A 92 1.28 -4.69 -4.65
CA HIS A 92 2.16 -5.59 -3.92
C HIS A 92 3.41 -4.83 -3.48
N ILE A 93 3.80 -5.00 -2.22
CA ILE A 93 4.99 -4.38 -1.67
C ILE A 93 6.01 -5.47 -1.43
N VAL A 94 7.13 -5.42 -2.17
CA VAL A 94 8.22 -6.39 -2.06
C VAL A 94 8.87 -6.27 -0.69
N LYS A 95 9.10 -7.45 -0.09
CA LYS A 95 9.79 -7.56 1.19
C LYS A 95 11.21 -7.02 1.06
N GLU A 96 11.58 -6.12 1.96
CA GLU A 96 12.97 -5.69 2.07
C GLU A 96 13.83 -6.85 2.57
N PRO A 97 15.03 -7.06 1.99
CA PRO A 97 15.99 -7.97 2.62
C PRO A 97 16.22 -7.50 4.05
N LYS A 98 16.12 -8.43 5.01
CA LYS A 98 16.31 -8.14 6.42
C LYS A 98 17.69 -7.49 6.55
N ALA A 99 17.74 -6.20 6.87
CA ALA A 99 19.00 -5.51 7.08
C ALA A 99 19.78 -6.31 8.13
N GLN A 100 20.90 -6.90 7.73
CA GLN A 100 21.89 -7.38 8.68
C GLN A 100 22.26 -6.18 9.54
N SER A 101 22.18 -6.36 10.85
CA SER A 101 22.39 -5.35 11.87
C SER A 101 23.67 -4.56 11.60
N ALA A 102 23.56 -3.43 10.90
CA ALA A 102 24.60 -2.43 10.85
C ALA A 102 24.60 -1.76 12.23
N THR A 103 25.50 -2.27 13.07
CA THR A 103 26.27 -1.55 14.09
C THR A 103 25.78 -0.14 14.42
N THR A 104 25.28 0.00 15.65
CA THR A 104 25.51 1.16 16.54
C THR A 104 25.69 2.50 15.83
N ASP A 105 24.59 3.21 15.60
CA ASP A 105 24.55 4.65 15.90
C ASP A 105 23.15 5.11 16.26
N SER A 106 23.07 5.69 17.46
CA SER A 106 21.90 6.03 18.24
C SER A 106 21.23 7.34 17.79
N SER A 107 21.07 7.54 16.48
CA SER A 107 20.16 8.56 15.96
C SER A 107 18.96 7.88 15.30
N LYS A 108 17.76 8.17 15.79
CA LYS A 108 16.48 7.74 15.19
C LYS A 108 16.32 8.40 13.82
N THR A 109 17.12 8.02 12.84
CA THR A 109 16.93 8.41 11.44
C THR A 109 15.56 7.87 11.05
N LYS A 110 14.58 8.78 10.92
CA LYS A 110 13.22 8.47 10.49
C LYS A 110 13.34 7.73 9.17
N GLN A 111 13.11 6.42 9.18
CA GLN A 111 13.15 5.63 7.95
C GLN A 111 12.07 6.18 6.99
N LYS A 112 12.48 6.56 5.78
CA LYS A 112 11.54 7.01 4.74
C LYS A 112 10.44 5.95 4.56
N PRO A 113 9.15 6.33 4.54
CA PRO A 113 8.04 5.40 4.44
C PRO A 113 7.88 4.83 3.02
N ILE A 114 7.04 3.80 2.89
CA ILE A 114 6.53 3.32 1.60
C ILE A 114 5.19 4.03 1.34
N LEU A 115 5.06 4.74 0.23
CA LEU A 115 3.86 5.48 -0.12
C LEU A 115 2.99 4.71 -1.12
N VAL A 116 1.71 4.56 -0.83
CA VAL A 116 0.68 4.13 -1.79
C VAL A 116 -0.42 5.18 -1.83
N SER A 117 -0.53 5.89 -2.96
CA SER A 117 -1.42 7.03 -3.12
C SER A 117 -2.35 6.82 -4.31
N ALA A 118 -3.64 7.05 -4.11
CA ALA A 118 -4.65 7.08 -5.16
C ALA A 118 -5.48 8.37 -5.07
N LYS A 119 -5.62 9.09 -6.19
CA LYS A 119 -6.34 10.36 -6.24
C LYS A 119 -7.23 10.46 -7.47
N THR A 120 -8.49 10.82 -7.27
CA THR A 120 -9.41 11.24 -8.33
C THR A 120 -9.74 12.73 -8.14
N GLY A 121 -9.70 13.51 -9.24
CA GLY A 121 -9.82 14.97 -9.18
C GLY A 121 -11.25 15.52 -9.10
N SER A 122 -12.23 14.82 -9.66
CA SER A 122 -13.62 15.29 -9.78
C SER A 122 -14.63 14.17 -9.50
N VAL A 123 -14.71 13.19 -10.39
CA VAL A 123 -15.60 12.03 -10.24
C VAL A 123 -14.80 10.75 -10.43
N GLY A 124 -14.96 9.78 -9.55
CA GLY A 124 -14.28 8.51 -9.65
C GLY A 124 -14.18 7.79 -8.32
N SER A 125 -14.59 6.53 -8.32
CA SER A 125 -14.40 5.64 -7.18
C SER A 125 -12.98 5.10 -7.14
N ILE A 126 -12.46 4.90 -5.94
CA ILE A 126 -11.14 4.33 -5.69
C ILE A 126 -11.34 2.99 -5.00
N SER A 127 -10.77 1.92 -5.56
CA SER A 127 -10.62 0.62 -4.92
C SER A 127 -9.13 0.32 -4.88
N LEU A 128 -8.54 0.39 -3.68
CA LEU A 128 -7.12 0.18 -3.45
C LEU A 128 -6.92 -1.06 -2.58
N THR A 129 -6.10 -1.98 -3.05
CA THR A 129 -5.87 -3.26 -2.39
C THR A 129 -4.39 -3.46 -2.13
N ILE A 130 -4.03 -3.71 -0.87
CA ILE A 130 -2.66 -4.05 -0.47
C ILE A 130 -2.72 -5.40 0.23
N PRO A 131 -2.41 -6.50 -0.47
CA PRO A 131 -2.63 -7.85 0.07
C PRO A 131 -1.78 -8.15 1.31
N THR A 132 -0.49 -7.84 1.24
CA THR A 132 0.46 -8.16 2.29
C THR A 132 1.51 -7.06 2.41
N TYR A 133 2.01 -6.86 3.62
CA TYR A 133 3.15 -5.99 3.88
C TYR A 133 3.99 -6.50 5.06
N HIS A 134 5.29 -6.69 4.83
CA HIS A 134 6.22 -7.21 5.84
C HIS A 134 7.53 -6.39 5.95
N GLY A 135 7.61 -5.20 5.33
CA GLY A 135 8.81 -4.35 5.32
C GLY A 135 9.03 -3.61 6.64
N ALA A 136 10.27 -3.25 7.00
CA ALA A 136 10.55 -2.62 8.30
C ALA A 136 10.04 -1.17 8.41
N ARG A 137 9.86 -0.52 7.26
CA ARG A 137 9.45 0.88 7.14
C ARG A 137 7.97 1.09 7.42
N PRO A 138 7.55 2.30 7.81
CA PRO A 138 6.13 2.63 7.89
C PRO A 138 5.45 2.57 6.52
N LEU A 139 4.23 2.03 6.46
CA LEU A 139 3.36 2.09 5.28
C LEU A 139 2.46 3.32 5.36
N ASN A 140 2.51 4.18 4.34
CA ASN A 140 1.72 5.40 4.22
C ASN A 140 0.73 5.25 3.04
N ILE A 141 -0.55 5.12 3.36
CA ILE A 141 -1.63 4.94 2.38
C ILE A 141 -2.42 6.24 2.30
N ARG A 142 -2.62 6.75 1.09
CA ARG A 142 -3.40 7.97 0.84
C ARG A 142 -4.47 7.70 -0.21
N ALA A 143 -5.71 8.04 0.09
CA ALA A 143 -6.80 7.98 -0.87
C ALA A 143 -7.58 9.28 -0.84
N LYS A 144 -7.67 9.96 -1.99
CA LYS A 144 -8.44 11.21 -2.11
C LYS A 144 -9.39 11.15 -3.30
N SER A 145 -10.68 11.30 -3.06
CA SER A 145 -11.68 11.49 -4.10
C SER A 145 -12.44 12.78 -3.84
N TYR A 146 -12.91 13.45 -4.89
CA TYR A 146 -13.89 14.53 -4.73
C TYR A 146 -15.30 13.94 -4.70
N SER A 147 -15.68 13.17 -5.70
CA SER A 147 -16.94 12.46 -5.75
C SER A 147 -16.74 11.00 -6.17
N GLY A 148 -17.20 10.05 -5.36
CA GLY A 148 -17.10 8.62 -5.60
C GLY A 148 -16.92 7.84 -4.31
N ASN A 149 -17.04 6.52 -4.38
CA ASN A 149 -16.78 5.67 -3.21
C ASN A 149 -15.29 5.36 -3.10
N ILE A 150 -14.77 5.33 -1.88
CA ILE A 150 -13.41 4.88 -1.59
C ILE A 150 -13.50 3.56 -0.85
N THR A 151 -12.87 2.51 -1.38
CA THR A 151 -12.72 1.21 -0.73
C THR A 151 -11.24 0.90 -0.61
N ILE A 152 -10.78 0.65 0.62
CA ILE A 152 -9.40 0.26 0.89
C ILE A 152 -9.38 -1.10 1.57
N TYR A 153 -8.63 -2.03 0.98
CA TYR A 153 -8.31 -3.32 1.57
C TYR A 153 -6.92 -3.24 2.17
N LEU A 154 -6.86 -3.18 3.49
CA LEU A 154 -5.63 -3.10 4.26
C LEU A 154 -5.05 -4.51 4.49
N PRO A 155 -3.71 -4.66 4.52
CA PRO A 155 -3.10 -5.92 4.89
C PRO A 155 -3.35 -6.22 6.36
N THR A 156 -3.38 -7.51 6.72
CA THR A 156 -3.57 -7.96 8.12
C THR A 156 -2.49 -7.43 9.06
N SER A 157 -1.31 -7.13 8.51
CA SER A 157 -0.19 -6.53 9.21
C SER A 157 -0.30 -5.01 9.41
N PHE A 158 -1.27 -4.30 8.83
CA PHE A 158 -1.37 -2.85 9.02
C PHE A 158 -1.50 -2.49 10.52
N SER A 159 -0.60 -1.63 11.02
CA SER A 159 -0.51 -1.25 12.43
C SER A 159 -0.26 0.25 12.55
N GLY A 160 -1.33 1.02 12.77
CA GLY A 160 -1.20 2.46 12.54
C GLY A 160 -2.44 3.30 12.79
N LEU A 161 -2.32 4.56 12.37
CA LEU A 161 -3.38 5.55 12.44
C LEU A 161 -4.17 5.57 11.14
N LEU A 162 -5.49 5.54 11.25
CA LEU A 162 -6.44 5.84 10.19
C LEU A 162 -7.03 7.22 10.46
N THR A 163 -6.94 8.12 9.49
CA THR A 163 -7.62 9.41 9.51
C THR A 163 -8.53 9.49 8.31
N TRP A 164 -9.81 9.82 8.52
CA TRP A 164 -10.77 9.98 7.44
C TRP A 164 -11.48 11.33 7.52
N THR A 165 -11.87 11.84 6.36
CA THR A 165 -12.72 13.02 6.20
C THR A 165 -13.69 12.79 5.04
N SER A 166 -14.96 13.11 5.24
CA SER A 166 -16.04 12.98 4.27
C SER A 166 -17.12 14.03 4.52
N GLU A 167 -17.37 14.96 3.59
CA GLU A 167 -18.37 16.02 3.83
C GLU A 167 -19.80 15.47 3.95
N THR A 168 -20.16 14.52 3.09
CA THR A 168 -21.55 14.00 3.00
C THR A 168 -21.65 12.49 3.22
N GLY A 169 -20.52 11.78 3.25
CA GLY A 169 -20.47 10.34 3.39
C GLY A 169 -20.34 9.83 4.82
N THR A 170 -20.23 8.52 4.92
CA THR A 170 -19.96 7.79 6.17
C THR A 170 -18.77 6.87 6.03
N LEU A 171 -18.12 6.57 7.15
CA LEU A 171 -17.13 5.51 7.26
C LEU A 171 -17.84 4.18 7.56
N LYS A 172 -17.57 3.18 6.72
CA LYS A 172 -17.95 1.79 6.92
C LYS A 172 -16.70 0.96 7.17
N VAL A 173 -16.73 0.13 8.18
CA VAL A 173 -15.62 -0.76 8.53
C VAL A 173 -16.13 -2.20 8.51
N SER A 174 -15.39 -3.14 7.91
CA SER A 174 -15.75 -4.57 7.94
C SER A 174 -15.74 -5.11 9.37
N LYS A 175 -16.46 -6.21 9.64
CA LYS A 175 -16.52 -6.79 11.00
C LYS A 175 -15.13 -7.16 11.53
N THR A 176 -14.33 -7.81 10.70
CA THR A 176 -12.96 -8.21 11.05
C THR A 176 -12.12 -7.00 11.44
N MET A 177 -12.24 -5.92 10.67
CA MET A 177 -11.53 -4.66 10.94
C MET A 177 -12.07 -3.94 12.19
N GLN A 178 -13.37 -4.07 12.52
CA GLN A 178 -13.94 -3.46 13.73
C GLN A 178 -13.29 -3.98 15.01
N HIS A 179 -12.91 -5.26 15.07
CA HIS A 179 -12.22 -5.82 16.24
C HIS A 179 -10.87 -5.16 16.52
N ARG A 180 -10.28 -4.51 15.52
CA ARG A 180 -8.96 -3.86 15.58
C ARG A 180 -9.06 -2.34 15.58
N PHE A 181 -10.24 -1.81 15.29
CA PHE A 181 -10.52 -0.40 15.14
C PHE A 181 -10.83 0.21 16.51
N LYS A 182 -10.01 1.17 16.93
CA LYS A 182 -10.24 1.96 18.14
C LYS A 182 -10.34 3.43 17.76
N SER A 183 -11.56 4.00 17.80
CA SER A 183 -11.75 5.44 17.63
C SER A 183 -10.95 6.20 18.70
N LEU A 184 -10.29 7.29 18.29
CA LEU A 184 -9.52 8.16 19.17
C LEU A 184 -10.24 9.48 19.46
N ASP A 185 -11.26 9.82 18.69
CA ASP A 185 -12.00 11.07 18.87
C ASP A 185 -13.02 10.96 20.01
N ASN A 186 -13.10 12.02 20.81
CA ASN A 186 -14.13 12.18 21.82
C ASN A 186 -14.60 13.65 21.84
N PRO A 187 -15.83 13.97 21.41
CA PRO A 187 -16.87 13.05 20.93
C PRO A 187 -16.60 12.50 19.51
N PRO A 188 -17.15 11.32 19.14
CA PRO A 188 -17.11 10.80 17.78
C PRO A 188 -17.78 11.75 16.78
N HIS A 189 -17.29 11.76 15.54
CA HIS A 189 -17.86 12.58 14.47
C HIS A 189 -18.10 11.75 13.20
N LYS A 190 -19.35 11.75 12.73
CA LYS A 190 -19.79 10.96 11.57
C LYS A 190 -18.96 11.19 10.29
N HIS A 191 -18.63 12.45 10.04
CA HIS A 191 -18.00 12.93 8.80
C HIS A 191 -16.46 12.98 8.84
N ARG A 192 -15.84 12.85 10.00
CA ARG A 192 -14.38 12.94 10.12
C ARG A 192 -13.92 12.22 11.36
N GLY A 193 -12.71 11.71 11.34
CA GLY A 193 -12.16 11.20 12.57
C GLY A 193 -10.80 10.55 12.43
N THR A 194 -10.31 10.09 13.56
CA THR A 194 -9.05 9.39 13.74
C THR A 194 -9.30 8.12 14.53
N ALA A 195 -8.74 7.02 14.05
CA ALA A 195 -8.77 5.74 14.73
C ALA A 195 -7.38 5.11 14.72
N LYS A 196 -7.11 4.32 15.76
CA LYS A 196 -5.96 3.43 15.79
C LYS A 196 -6.41 2.05 15.32
N ILE A 197 -5.67 1.46 14.40
CA ILE A 197 -5.85 0.08 13.95
C ILE A 197 -4.72 -0.75 14.54
N ALA A 198 -5.06 -1.68 15.42
CA ALA A 198 -4.12 -2.69 15.90
C ALA A 198 -3.82 -3.71 14.79
N PRO A 199 -2.66 -4.37 14.73
CA PRO A 199 -2.40 -5.41 13.73
C PRO A 199 -3.10 -6.74 14.05
N SER A 200 -3.55 -7.50 13.03
CA SER A 200 -4.07 -8.88 13.19
C SER A 200 -2.93 -9.88 13.34
N THR A 201 -1.83 -9.62 12.65
CA THR A 201 -0.64 -10.47 12.61
C THR A 201 0.57 -9.72 13.16
N ALA A 202 1.62 -10.42 13.59
CA ALA A 202 2.81 -9.77 14.15
C ALA A 202 3.42 -8.77 13.14
N SER A 203 3.24 -7.47 13.40
CA SER A 203 3.67 -6.42 12.47
C SER A 203 4.77 -5.50 13.01
N GLY A 204 5.34 -5.75 14.18
CA GLY A 204 6.27 -4.79 14.77
C GLY A 204 5.62 -3.40 14.98
N LEU A 205 6.42 -2.44 15.48
CA LEU A 205 5.95 -1.08 15.80
C LEU A 205 6.32 -0.10 14.68
N ARG A 206 5.76 -0.30 13.48
CA ARG A 206 6.16 0.44 12.26
C ARG A 206 5.50 1.81 12.10
N GLY A 207 4.40 2.08 12.80
CA GLY A 207 3.74 3.39 12.78
C GLY A 207 3.09 3.72 11.43
N ASP A 208 2.32 2.77 10.89
CA ASP A 208 1.64 2.95 9.61
C ASP A 208 0.62 4.09 9.66
N VAL A 209 0.30 4.65 8.50
CA VAL A 209 -0.66 5.75 8.38
C VAL A 209 -1.57 5.49 7.17
N CYS A 210 -2.87 5.64 7.35
CA CYS A 210 -3.85 5.62 6.29
C CYS A 210 -4.66 6.91 6.35
N THR A 211 -4.60 7.72 5.30
CA THR A 211 -5.32 9.01 5.21
C THR A 211 -6.30 8.97 4.06
N ILE A 212 -7.57 9.24 4.37
CA ILE A 212 -8.66 9.16 3.41
C ILE A 212 -9.44 10.46 3.41
N SER A 213 -9.69 11.01 2.24
CA SER A 213 -10.47 12.22 2.08
C SER A 213 -11.46 12.07 0.93
N ASN A 214 -12.70 12.40 1.20
CA ASN A 214 -13.79 12.40 0.24
C ASN A 214 -14.65 13.66 0.43
N HIS A 215 -15.24 14.26 -0.62
CA HIS A 215 -16.33 15.22 -0.43
C HIS A 215 -17.67 14.49 -0.47
N HIS A 216 -17.89 13.73 -1.55
CA HIS A 216 -19.15 13.03 -1.81
C HIS A 216 -18.95 11.53 -2.03
N GLY A 217 -19.62 10.71 -1.22
CA GLY A 217 -19.60 9.26 -1.33
C GLY A 217 -19.12 8.58 -0.06
N SER A 218 -19.20 7.25 -0.04
CA SER A 218 -18.88 6.46 1.14
C SER A 218 -17.41 6.05 1.19
N ILE A 219 -16.89 5.88 2.41
CA ILE A 219 -15.57 5.31 2.67
C ILE A 219 -15.77 3.92 3.28
N THR A 220 -15.14 2.91 2.71
CA THR A 220 -15.19 1.53 3.19
C THR A 220 -13.79 1.00 3.45
N ILE A 221 -13.54 0.53 4.67
CA ILE A 221 -12.27 -0.09 5.07
C ILE A 221 -12.51 -1.56 5.35
N ARG A 222 -11.72 -2.41 4.70
CA ARG A 222 -11.78 -3.86 4.84
C ARG A 222 -10.39 -4.40 5.10
N GLU A 223 -10.33 -5.57 5.72
CA GLU A 223 -9.14 -6.41 5.67
C GLU A 223 -9.07 -7.08 4.30
N TYR A 224 -7.86 -7.33 3.78
CA TYR A 224 -7.71 -8.02 2.49
C TYR A 224 -8.36 -9.41 2.49
N ASP A 225 -8.16 -10.18 3.56
CA ASP A 225 -8.63 -11.56 3.65
C ASP A 225 -10.16 -11.66 3.66
N ASP A 226 -10.88 -10.62 4.12
CA ASP A 226 -12.35 -10.55 4.08
C ASP A 226 -12.92 -10.64 2.65
N GLY A 227 -12.16 -10.24 1.63
CA GLY A 227 -12.58 -10.25 0.23
C GLY A 227 -12.18 -11.51 -0.55
N SER A 228 -11.19 -12.26 -0.04
CA SER A 228 -10.66 -13.44 -0.74
C SER A 228 -11.62 -14.64 -0.71
N SER A 229 -12.39 -14.78 0.38
CA SER A 229 -13.42 -15.81 0.50
C SER A 229 -14.63 -15.55 -0.40
N ALA A 230 -14.95 -14.28 -0.72
CA ALA A 230 -16.12 -13.93 -1.53
C ALA A 230 -15.91 -14.09 -3.05
N ILE A 231 -14.67 -14.25 -3.52
CA ILE A 231 -14.37 -14.49 -4.95
C ILE A 231 -14.25 -16.00 -5.23
N ALA A 232 -13.90 -16.82 -4.23
CA ALA A 232 -13.72 -18.26 -4.38
C ALA A 232 -15.02 -19.07 -4.20
N SER A 233 -15.99 -18.59 -3.41
CA SER A 233 -17.32 -19.20 -3.32
C SER A 233 -18.31 -18.37 -4.14
N GLY A 234 -18.85 -18.97 -5.20
CA GLY A 234 -19.95 -18.41 -6.01
C GLY A 234 -21.29 -18.32 -5.25
N GLU A 235 -21.26 -18.03 -3.96
CA GLU A 235 -22.45 -17.86 -3.13
C GLU A 235 -22.88 -16.40 -3.10
N ARG A 236 -23.86 -16.10 -3.96
CA ARG A 236 -24.76 -14.96 -3.77
C ARG A 236 -25.48 -15.12 -2.42
N GLY A 237 -25.05 -14.37 -1.42
CA GLY A 237 -25.89 -14.09 -0.26
C GLY A 237 -25.22 -14.31 1.09
N ASP A 238 -24.18 -13.54 1.41
CA ASP A 238 -24.08 -13.07 2.79
C ASP A 238 -23.96 -11.55 2.77
N ILE A 239 -24.91 -10.93 3.45
CA ILE A 239 -25.08 -9.48 3.50
C ILE A 239 -23.82 -8.93 4.15
N ASP A 240 -23.14 -8.08 3.39
CA ASP A 240 -22.03 -7.19 3.74
C ASP A 240 -22.36 -6.44 5.05
N LYS A 241 -22.24 -7.08 6.23
CA LYS A 241 -22.51 -6.42 7.52
C LYS A 241 -21.29 -5.57 7.91
N SER A 242 -21.00 -4.58 7.07
CA SER A 242 -20.19 -3.43 7.45
C SER A 242 -21.02 -2.56 8.39
N CYS A 243 -20.50 -2.23 9.56
CA CYS A 243 -21.17 -1.30 10.46
C CYS A 243 -20.76 0.13 10.07
N VAL A 244 -21.72 1.04 10.14
CA VAL A 244 -21.46 2.48 10.02
C VAL A 244 -20.86 2.95 11.34
N VAL A 245 -19.66 3.53 11.29
CA VAL A 245 -19.08 4.19 12.46
C VAL A 245 -19.83 5.52 12.62
N GLN A 246 -20.54 5.67 13.75
CA GLN A 246 -21.28 6.87 14.12
C GLN A 246 -20.42 7.81 14.95
#